data_AF-A0A8J5MT87-F1
#
_entry.id   AF-A0A8J5MT87-F1
#
_cell.length_a   1.000
_cell.length_b   1.000
_cell.length_c   1.000
_cell.angle_alpha   90.00
_cell.angle_beta   90.00
_cell.angle_gamma   90.00
#
_symmetry.space_group_name_H-M   'P 1'
#
loop_
_entity.id
_entity.type
_entity.pdbx_description
1 polymer ?
#
loop_
_entity_poly.entity_id
_entity_poly.type
_entity_poly.pdbx_seq_one_letter_code
_entity_poly.pdbx_strand_id
1 'polypeptide(L)'
;MTAATFWKSYTIKDDIINITLAWNNVPETALNGVWRNLWPEVVHDFKGFDEGKDVKDIMNLVKEVIGDSGFQKIQDEDFTELLVSLEDPLTSEEVLEMTEKHEEEEEATDKPKQWGRN
;
A
#
# COMPACT_ATOMS: atom_id res chain seq x y z
N MET A 1 -25.98 -2.50 13.00
CA MET A 1 -25.59 -2.69 11.59
C MET A 1 -24.65 -3.89 11.52
N THR A 2 -24.82 -4.80 10.57
CA THR A 2 -23.93 -5.94 10.36
C THR A 2 -23.06 -5.69 9.14
N ALA A 3 -21.87 -6.29 9.04
CA ALA A 3 -21.03 -6.16 7.84
C ALA A 3 -21.81 -6.52 6.56
N ALA A 4 -22.66 -7.55 6.61
CA ALA A 4 -23.49 -7.95 5.49
C ALA A 4 -24.56 -6.92 5.08
N THR A 5 -25.07 -6.12 6.02
CA THR A 5 -26.03 -5.04 5.70
C THR A 5 -25.34 -3.76 5.25
N PHE A 6 -24.12 -3.50 5.74
CA PHE A 6 -23.26 -2.42 5.28
C PHE A 6 -22.84 -2.61 3.81
N TRP A 7 -22.27 -3.77 3.46
CA TRP A 7 -21.81 -4.04 2.09
C TRP A 7 -22.92 -4.01 1.05
N LYS A 8 -24.14 -4.41 1.43
CA LYS A 8 -25.31 -4.34 0.54
C LYS A 8 -25.77 -2.91 0.24
N SER A 9 -25.46 -1.96 1.13
CA SER A 9 -25.76 -0.53 0.93
C SER A 9 -24.58 0.26 0.39
N TYR A 10 -23.38 -0.34 0.28
CA TYR A 10 -22.17 0.34 -0.19
C TYR A 10 -22.21 0.52 -1.70
N THR A 11 -22.02 1.75 -2.15
CA THR A 11 -22.08 2.12 -3.57
C THR A 11 -20.71 2.54 -4.11
N ILE A 12 -20.55 2.54 -5.44
CA ILE A 12 -19.35 3.08 -6.11
C ILE A 12 -19.10 4.55 -5.72
N LYS A 13 -20.18 5.31 -5.47
CA LYS A 13 -20.04 6.70 -4.99
C LYS A 13 -19.37 6.76 -3.62
N ASP A 14 -19.75 5.87 -2.70
CA ASP A 14 -19.14 5.78 -1.38
C ASP A 14 -17.65 5.39 -1.50
N ASP A 15 -17.33 4.54 -2.47
CA ASP A 15 -15.96 4.14 -2.78
C ASP A 15 -15.09 5.29 -3.26
N ILE A 16 -15.58 6.06 -4.25
CA ILE A 16 -14.87 7.24 -4.76
C ILE A 16 -14.64 8.26 -3.63
N ILE A 17 -15.63 8.44 -2.75
CA ILE A 17 -15.49 9.33 -1.58
C ILE A 17 -14.41 8.79 -0.64
N ASN A 18 -14.41 7.50 -0.32
CA ASN A 18 -13.43 6.90 0.57
C ASN A 18 -12.00 6.99 -0.01
N ILE A 19 -11.82 6.74 -1.31
CA ILE A 19 -10.54 6.90 -2.00
C ILE A 19 -10.09 8.35 -1.95
N THR A 20 -10.98 9.30 -2.23
CA THR A 20 -10.66 10.74 -2.18
C THR A 20 -10.27 11.18 -0.77
N LEU A 21 -11.00 10.71 0.24
CA LEU A 21 -10.69 10.99 1.65
C LEU A 21 -9.36 10.35 2.06
N ALA A 22 -9.09 9.12 1.65
CA ALA A 22 -7.82 8.45 1.91
C ALA A 22 -6.66 9.21 1.26
N TRP A 23 -6.81 9.62 0.00
CA TRP A 23 -5.80 10.38 -0.74
C TRP A 23 -5.44 11.70 -0.04
N ASN A 24 -6.43 12.42 0.49
CA ASN A 24 -6.20 13.66 1.25
C ASN A 24 -5.46 13.45 2.57
N ASN A 25 -5.43 12.23 3.11
CA ASN A 25 -4.71 11.89 4.33
C ASN A 25 -3.31 11.34 4.06
N VAL A 26 -2.92 11.14 2.79
CA VAL A 26 -1.56 10.74 2.45
C VAL A 26 -0.63 11.93 2.70
N PRO A 27 0.37 11.80 3.61
CA PRO A 27 1.27 12.90 3.90
C PRO A 27 2.19 13.17 2.71
N GLU A 28 2.56 14.44 2.54
CA GLU A 28 3.49 14.87 1.48
C GLU A 28 4.83 14.12 1.52
N THR A 29 5.29 13.73 2.72
CA THR A 29 6.48 12.90 2.90
C THR A 29 6.34 11.53 2.23
N ALA A 30 5.17 10.89 2.32
CA ALA A 30 4.93 9.61 1.66
C ALA A 30 4.90 9.77 0.13
N LEU A 31 4.27 10.83 -0.38
CA LEU A 31 4.26 11.14 -1.81
C LEU A 31 5.68 11.39 -2.34
N ASN A 32 6.45 12.23 -1.65
CA ASN A 32 7.83 12.53 -2.02
C ASN A 32 8.73 11.31 -1.91
N GLY A 33 8.49 10.42 -0.94
CA GLY A 33 9.21 9.15 -0.82
C GLY A 33 9.01 8.26 -2.05
N VAL A 34 7.77 8.10 -2.52
CA VAL A 34 7.47 7.30 -3.73
C VAL A 34 8.03 7.98 -4.98
N TRP A 35 7.78 9.27 -5.15
CA TRP A 35 8.19 10.00 -6.34
C TRP A 35 9.70 10.18 -6.46
N ARG A 36 10.48 10.13 -5.38
CA ARG A 36 11.95 10.28 -5.49
C ARG A 36 12.57 9.16 -6.31
N ASN A 37 11.99 7.96 -6.27
CA ASN A 37 12.53 6.78 -6.94
C ASN A 37 12.10 6.74 -8.41
N LEU A 38 10.91 7.26 -8.73
CA LEU A 38 10.36 7.25 -10.10
C LEU A 38 10.70 8.52 -10.89
N TRP A 39 10.68 9.67 -10.23
CA TRP A 39 10.96 10.97 -10.83
C TRP A 39 11.65 11.91 -9.83
N PRO A 40 12.97 11.73 -9.61
CA PRO A 40 13.72 12.50 -8.62
C PRO A 40 13.66 14.02 -8.84
N GLU A 41 13.48 14.45 -10.09
CA GLU A 41 13.53 15.87 -10.50
C GLU A 41 12.35 16.70 -9.96
N VAL A 42 11.23 16.07 -9.62
CA VAL A 42 10.04 16.76 -9.07
C VAL A 42 9.95 16.70 -7.56
N VAL A 43 10.88 15.99 -6.90
CA VAL A 43 10.97 15.91 -5.44
C VAL A 43 12.06 16.86 -4.97
N HIS A 44 11.69 17.80 -4.11
CA HIS A 44 12.62 18.76 -3.52
C HIS A 44 12.60 18.62 -1.99
N ASP A 45 13.78 18.74 -1.36
CA ASP A 45 13.94 18.79 0.10
C ASP A 45 13.38 17.57 0.88
N PHE A 46 13.27 16.40 0.26
CA PHE A 46 12.86 15.18 0.96
C PHE A 46 13.90 14.78 2.01
N LYS A 47 13.49 14.77 3.28
CA LYS A 47 14.38 14.54 4.43
C LYS A 47 14.54 13.07 4.83
N GLY A 48 13.97 12.15 4.04
CA GLY A 48 13.89 10.74 4.42
C GLY A 48 12.77 10.46 5.42
N PHE A 49 12.64 9.19 5.77
CA PHE A 49 11.79 8.72 6.87
C PHE A 49 12.64 8.63 8.14
N ASP A 50 12.06 8.96 9.29
CA ASP A 50 12.70 8.70 10.58
C ASP A 50 12.42 7.24 10.93
N GLU A 51 13.33 6.33 10.59
CA GLU A 51 13.17 4.88 10.82
C GLU A 51 12.73 4.56 12.26
N GLY A 52 13.26 5.26 13.26
CA GLY A 52 12.94 4.98 14.67
C GLY A 52 11.52 5.40 15.06
N LYS A 53 11.05 6.53 14.54
CA LYS A 53 9.73 7.08 14.84
C LYS A 53 8.66 6.50 13.90
N ASP A 54 8.91 6.48 12.60
CA ASP A 54 7.95 6.13 11.57
C ASP A 54 7.63 4.63 11.60
N VAL A 55 8.61 3.75 11.86
CA VAL A 55 8.33 2.31 12.09
C VAL A 55 7.42 2.10 13.29
N LYS A 56 7.68 2.80 14.40
CA LYS A 56 6.84 2.71 15.60
C LYS A 56 5.43 3.22 15.35
N ASP A 57 5.29 4.33 14.64
CA ASP A 57 3.98 4.91 14.31
C ASP A 57 3.18 3.97 13.39
N ILE A 58 3.81 3.36 12.38
CA ILE A 58 3.20 2.36 11.51
C ILE A 58 2.77 1.13 12.32
N MET A 59 3.67 0.61 13.17
CA MET A 59 3.39 -0.58 13.97
C MET A 59 2.28 -0.35 15.00
N ASN A 60 2.22 0.84 15.59
CA ASN A 60 1.13 1.24 16.49
C ASN A 60 -0.20 1.36 15.74
N LEU A 61 -0.21 1.96 14.55
CA LEU A 61 -1.41 2.06 13.72
C LEU A 61 -1.94 0.67 13.33
N VAL A 62 -1.06 -0.23 12.90
CA VAL A 62 -1.44 -1.61 12.54
C VAL A 62 -2.06 -2.34 13.73
N LYS A 63 -1.45 -2.21 14.92
CA LYS A 63 -2.00 -2.77 16.17
C LYS A 63 -3.34 -2.15 16.53
N GLU A 64 -3.54 -0.86 16.30
CA GLU A 64 -4.81 -0.17 16.59
C GLU A 64 -5.94 -0.64 15.65
N VAL A 65 -5.66 -0.81 14.36
CA VAL A 65 -6.68 -1.14 13.35
C VAL A 65 -7.08 -2.62 13.37
N ILE A 66 -6.12 -3.53 13.60
CA ILE A 66 -6.33 -4.98 13.43
C ILE A 66 -6.26 -5.72 14.78
N GLY A 67 -5.74 -5.07 15.82
CA GLY A 67 -5.48 -5.67 17.12
C GLY A 67 -4.25 -6.58 17.12
N ASP A 68 -3.88 -7.05 18.31
CA ASP A 68 -2.70 -7.90 18.54
C ASP A 68 -2.80 -9.31 17.93
N SER A 69 -3.90 -9.68 17.27
CA SER A 69 -4.15 -11.06 16.83
C SER A 69 -3.73 -11.33 15.38
N GLY A 70 -3.70 -10.31 14.52
CA GLY A 70 -3.40 -10.47 13.08
C GLY A 70 -1.93 -10.31 12.69
N PHE A 71 -1.14 -9.63 13.51
CA PHE A 71 0.19 -9.13 13.16
C PHE A 71 1.31 -9.58 14.11
N GLN A 72 1.09 -10.62 14.92
CA GLN A 72 2.07 -11.12 15.91
C GLN A 72 3.43 -11.52 15.32
N LYS A 73 3.47 -11.79 14.02
CA LYS A 73 4.69 -12.18 13.32
C LYS A 73 5.44 -11.01 12.70
N ILE A 74 4.80 -9.85 12.55
CA ILE A 74 5.47 -8.68 11.97
C ILE A 74 6.28 -8.01 13.07
N GLN A 75 7.56 -7.77 12.81
CA GLN A 75 8.49 -7.12 13.72
C GLN A 75 8.88 -5.74 13.20
N ASP A 76 9.44 -4.91 14.08
CA ASP A 76 9.91 -3.57 13.71
C ASP A 76 10.98 -3.67 12.60
N GLU A 77 11.78 -4.74 12.61
CA GLU A 77 12.78 -5.05 11.60
C GLU A 77 12.18 -5.23 10.19
N ASP A 78 10.98 -5.81 10.07
CA ASP A 78 10.32 -6.02 8.76
C ASP A 78 9.99 -4.68 8.08
N PHE A 79 9.59 -3.68 8.87
CA PHE A 79 9.32 -2.33 8.37
C PHE A 79 10.61 -1.55 8.13
N THR A 80 11.64 -1.79 8.95
CA THR A 80 12.95 -1.15 8.79
C THR A 80 13.59 -1.58 7.47
N GLU A 81 13.59 -2.88 7.17
CA GLU A 81 14.07 -3.41 5.88
C GLU A 81 13.30 -2.80 4.70
N LEU A 82 11.98 -2.70 4.82
CA LEU A 82 11.12 -2.06 3.83
C LEU A 82 11.49 -0.58 3.61
N LEU A 83 11.65 0.20 4.67
CA LEU A 83 12.02 1.62 4.58
C LEU A 83 13.41 1.82 3.97
N VAL A 84 14.38 0.95 4.31
CA VAL A 84 15.73 0.99 3.73
C VAL A 84 15.68 0.66 2.24
N SER A 85 14.89 -0.35 1.82
CA SER A 85 14.74 -0.67 0.39
C SER A 85 14.11 0.46 -0.43
N LEU A 86 13.29 1.30 0.20
CA LEU A 86 12.69 2.49 -0.42
C LEU A 86 13.69 3.64 -0.60
N GLU A 87 14.83 3.59 0.09
CA GLU A 87 15.87 4.62 0.00
C GLU A 87 16.74 4.47 -1.25
N ASP A 88 16.76 3.30 -1.88
CA ASP A 88 17.41 3.08 -3.16
C ASP A 88 16.48 3.48 -4.33
N PRO A 89 16.98 4.23 -5.33
CA PRO A 89 16.20 4.56 -6.51
C PRO A 89 15.91 3.28 -7.31
N LEU A 90 14.66 3.14 -7.73
CA LEU A 90 14.22 2.03 -8.58
C LEU A 90 15.02 2.02 -9.89
N THR A 91 15.52 0.84 -10.24
CA THR A 91 16.19 0.60 -11.52
C THR A 91 15.18 0.47 -12.66
N SER A 92 15.63 0.71 -13.90
CA SER A 92 14.77 0.55 -15.08
C SER A 92 14.26 -0.89 -15.21
N GLU A 93 15.10 -1.88 -14.89
CA GLU A 93 14.73 -3.29 -14.85
C GLU A 93 13.64 -3.61 -13.81
N GLU A 94 13.72 -3.05 -12.58
CA GLU A 94 12.70 -3.28 -11.54
C GLU A 94 11.34 -2.69 -11.94
N VAL A 95 11.32 -1.51 -12.58
CA VAL A 95 10.09 -0.91 -13.10
C VAL A 95 9.47 -1.79 -14.19
N LEU A 96 10.30 -2.36 -15.06
CA LEU A 96 9.87 -3.23 -16.15
C LEU A 96 9.28 -4.55 -15.62
N GLU A 97 9.92 -5.14 -14.60
CA GLU A 97 9.42 -6.34 -13.94
C GLU A 97 8.07 -6.11 -13.23
N MET A 98 7.88 -4.93 -12.62
CA MET A 98 6.59 -4.56 -12.02
C MET A 98 5.48 -4.44 -13.06
N THR A 99 5.78 -3.90 -14.25
CA THR A 99 4.80 -3.81 -15.34
C THR A 99 4.42 -5.17 -15.91
N GLU A 100 5.39 -6.07 -16.07
CA GLU A 100 5.15 -7.44 -16.56
C GLU A 100 4.30 -8.25 -15.57
N LYS A 101 4.58 -8.17 -14.26
CA LYS A 101 3.76 -8.83 -13.23
C LYS A 101 2.31 -8.34 -13.21
N HIS A 102 2.10 -7.04 -13.43
CA HIS A 102 0.75 -6.47 -13.48
C HIS A 102 -0.03 -7.01 -14.70
N GLU A 103 0.63 -7.17 -15.85
CA GLU A 103 0.00 -7.77 -17.05
C GLU A 103 -0.35 -9.24 -16.84
N GLU A 104 0.51 -10.02 -16.18
CA GLU A 104 0.24 -11.43 -15.84
C GLU A 104 -0.94 -11.59 -14.86
N GLU A 105 -1.07 -10.69 -13.87
CA GLU A 105 -2.18 -10.67 -12.92
C GLU A 105 -3.51 -10.27 -13.58
N GLU A 106 -3.51 -9.28 -14.49
CA GLU A 106 -4.69 -8.93 -15.27
C GLU A 106 -5.16 -10.10 -16.16
N GLU A 107 -4.25 -10.78 -16.87
CA GLU A 107 -4.58 -11.97 -17.67
C GLU A 107 -5.11 -13.15 -16.82
N ALA A 108 -4.66 -13.29 -15.57
CA ALA A 108 -5.14 -14.33 -14.67
C ALA A 108 -6.58 -14.08 -14.19
N THR A 109 -7.02 -12.83 -14.11
CA THR A 109 -8.38 -12.47 -13.67
C THR A 109 -9.43 -12.56 -14.78
N ASP A 110 -9.03 -12.48 -16.06
CA ASP A 110 -9.92 -12.61 -17.22
C ASP A 110 -10.19 -14.07 -17.64
N LYS A 111 -9.55 -15.06 -16.98
CA LYS A 111 -9.92 -16.47 -17.15
C LYS A 111 -11.23 -16.76 -16.41
N PRO A 112 -12.31 -17.18 -17.11
CA PRO A 112 -13.60 -17.42 -16.46
C PRO A 112 -13.44 -18.51 -15.39
N LYS A 113 -13.74 -18.15 -14.13
CA LYS A 113 -13.77 -19.10 -13.02
C LYS A 113 -14.87 -20.12 -13.28
N GLN A 114 -14.48 -21.28 -13.80
CA GLN A 114 -15.36 -22.44 -13.97
C GLN A 114 -15.69 -23.01 -12.58
N TRP A 115 -16.78 -22.52 -11.98
CA TRP A 115 -17.39 -23.15 -10.81
C TRP A 115 -18.06 -24.46 -11.24
N GLY A 116 -17.28 -25.54 -11.24
CA GLY A 116 -17.76 -26.90 -11.41
C GLY A 116 -18.51 -27.38 -10.16
N ARG A 117 -19.81 -27.57 -10.33
CA ARG A 117 -20.80 -28.07 -9.36
C ARG A 117 -20.41 -29.44 -8.78
N ASN A 118 -20.48 -29.57 -7.45
CA ASN A 118 -20.77 -30.83 -6.75
C ASN A 118 -22.10 -30.68 -6.01
#